data_AF-A0A4R8EA92-F1
#
_entry.id   AF-A0A4R8EA92-F1
#
_cell.length_a   1.000
_cell.length_b   1.000
_cell.length_c   1.000
_cell.angle_alpha   90.00
_cell.angle_beta   90.00
_cell.angle_gamma   90.00
#
_symmetry.space_group_name_H-M   'P 1'
#
loop_
_entity.id
_entity.type
_entity.pdbx_description
1 polymer ?
#
loop_
_entity_poly.entity_id
_entity_poly.type
_entity_poly.pdbx_seq_one_letter_code
_entity_poly.pdbx_strand_id
1 'polypeptide(L)'
;MTIEEMFRRIVRAHLGAILVCMLLPVAVAAALAVDRPDPTIASLRLQVISGAPKSATEAEGMSSRVLALATTPSLLGAALGAAGAPRDVQEFAATNVTAQRLGESPIVELSVSDDDPLAAGPIASELAARVVMFMNQGDQAAFRDTLADLADQITDATIQRNQLVAQLKGIADVTARQDLQVQIQSANLLVSQLSSQRATLVADEATRDQVVLVGNKPDIRQVHTSMLPQLALALLLGLVLGLTAATILETFRPRVNSIRALARLLQAPVLGKSTEHIGSLRNTMALAARRQGVDAVVLMGADDGDAETVSTLLFALSGHSSPRPKLRKEANTPAGRAADEPPYDVDVPDLAGFSDVRFTGLSAVTPQDEMTAGVVVVSGGTVLLRSLDDLDDVLKAVRWPVLGIVHGPARRRFGRLA
;
A
#
# COMPACT_ATOMS: atom_id res chain seq x y z
N MET A 1 -21.54 8.77 18.98
CA MET A 1 -20.15 9.22 18.73
C MET A 1 -20.04 9.49 17.25
N THR A 2 -19.67 10.69 16.82
CA THR A 2 -19.60 11.03 15.39
C THR A 2 -18.25 10.62 14.80
N ILE A 3 -18.23 10.29 13.50
CA ILE A 3 -17.01 9.89 12.76
C ILE A 3 -15.90 10.94 12.88
N GLU A 4 -16.29 12.22 12.90
CA GLU A 4 -15.36 13.34 12.98
C GLU A 4 -14.64 13.45 14.32
N GLU A 5 -15.29 13.09 15.43
CA GLU A 5 -14.67 13.03 16.75
C GLU A 5 -13.67 11.87 16.86
N MET A 6 -13.98 10.71 16.27
CA MET A 6 -13.03 9.59 16.21
C MET A 6 -11.81 9.94 15.37
N PHE A 7 -12.00 10.54 14.19
CA PHE A 7 -10.91 10.88 13.28
C PHE A 7 -9.95 11.92 13.90
N ARG A 8 -10.49 12.99 14.48
CA ARG A 8 -9.68 14.05 15.11
C ARG A 8 -8.89 13.53 16.32
N ARG A 9 -9.44 12.54 17.03
CA ARG A 9 -8.79 11.85 18.16
C ARG A 9 -7.64 10.96 17.71
N ILE A 10 -7.86 10.09 16.73
CA ILE A 10 -6.86 9.12 16.26
C ILE A 10 -5.70 9.84 15.56
N VAL A 11 -6.01 10.79 14.65
CA VAL A 11 -4.99 11.47 13.84
C VAL A 11 -4.11 12.39 14.68
N ARG A 12 -4.67 13.16 15.63
CA ARG A 12 -3.85 14.03 16.49
C ARG A 12 -3.05 13.28 17.54
N ALA A 13 -3.60 12.20 18.10
CA ALA A 13 -2.92 11.44 19.14
C ALA A 13 -1.72 10.65 18.61
N HIS A 14 -1.77 10.21 17.35
CA HIS A 14 -0.79 9.32 16.72
C HIS A 14 -0.13 9.91 15.46
N LEU A 15 -0.17 11.24 15.29
CA LEU A 15 0.36 11.93 14.09
C LEU A 15 1.84 11.58 13.81
N GLY A 16 2.66 11.48 14.87
CA GLY A 16 4.07 11.09 14.73
C GLY A 16 4.24 9.65 14.21
N ALA A 17 3.42 8.71 14.67
CA ALA A 17 3.47 7.33 14.19
C ALA A 17 3.00 7.22 12.73
N ILE A 18 1.92 7.93 12.37
CA ILE A 18 1.43 8.01 10.99
C ILE A 18 2.52 8.58 10.07
N LEU A 19 3.19 9.65 10.49
CA LEU A 19 4.24 10.30 9.71
C LEU A 19 5.46 9.39 9.52
N VAL A 20 5.89 8.66 10.56
CA VAL A 20 6.96 7.67 10.44
C VAL A 20 6.58 6.54 9.48
N CYS A 21 5.37 5.99 9.60
CA CYS A 21 4.87 4.96 8.69
C CYS A 21 4.71 5.45 7.24
N MET A 22 4.51 6.75 7.03
CA MET A 22 4.45 7.37 5.71
C MET A 22 5.84 7.60 5.11
N LEU A 23 6.78 8.12 5.90
CA LEU A 23 8.12 8.48 5.40
C LEU A 23 9.03 7.26 5.21
N LEU A 24 8.89 6.22 6.03
CA LEU A 24 9.77 5.06 5.97
C LEU A 24 9.67 4.29 4.64
N PRO A 25 8.48 3.92 4.12
CA PRO A 25 8.34 3.27 2.82
C PRO A 25 8.80 4.17 1.66
N VAL A 26 8.57 5.47 1.76
CA VAL A 26 9.03 6.45 0.75
C VAL A 26 10.55 6.51 0.71
N ALA A 27 11.21 6.55 1.87
CA ALA A 27 12.67 6.52 1.96
C ALA A 27 13.26 5.21 1.40
N VAL A 28 12.64 4.07 1.71
CA VAL A 28 13.04 2.76 1.15
C VAL A 28 12.85 2.73 -0.36
N ALA A 29 11.69 3.17 -0.86
CA ALA A 29 11.42 3.22 -2.30
C ALA A 29 12.39 4.14 -3.05
N ALA A 30 12.69 5.31 -2.49
CA ALA A 30 13.67 6.24 -3.03
C ALA A 30 15.08 5.60 -3.08
N ALA A 31 15.51 4.94 -1.99
CA ALA A 31 16.80 4.26 -1.95
C ALA A 31 16.90 3.14 -3.00
N LEU A 32 15.87 2.32 -3.15
CA LEU A 32 15.84 1.23 -4.13
C LEU A 32 15.77 1.72 -5.58
N ALA A 33 15.23 2.92 -5.80
CA ALA A 33 15.09 3.49 -7.13
C ALA A 33 16.39 4.14 -7.63
N VAL A 34 17.27 4.60 -6.73
CA VAL A 34 18.55 5.24 -7.08
C VAL A 34 19.50 4.28 -7.81
N ASP A 35 19.46 2.99 -7.47
CA ASP A 35 20.38 1.98 -8.02
C ASP A 35 19.88 1.31 -9.31
N ARG A 36 18.74 1.72 -9.86
CA ARG A 36 18.20 1.12 -11.09
C ARG A 36 18.57 1.95 -12.32
N PRO A 37 19.42 1.43 -13.24
CA PRO A 37 19.65 2.08 -14.51
C PRO A 37 18.34 2.12 -15.32
N ASP A 38 18.17 3.18 -16.11
CA ASP A 38 17.03 3.28 -17.02
C ASP A 38 17.18 2.23 -18.14
N PRO A 39 16.23 1.29 -18.28
CA PRO A 39 16.34 0.25 -19.29
C PRO A 39 16.26 0.86 -20.69
N THR A 40 17.15 0.40 -21.55
CA THR A 40 17.17 0.74 -22.96
C THR A 40 16.47 -0.34 -23.76
N ILE A 41 15.45 0.04 -24.51
CA ILE A 41 14.71 -0.87 -25.38
C ILE A 41 15.21 -0.68 -26.81
N ALA A 42 15.65 -1.76 -27.43
CA ALA A 42 15.96 -1.84 -28.85
C ALA A 42 14.89 -2.67 -29.56
N SER A 43 14.20 -2.10 -30.53
CA SER A 43 13.16 -2.81 -31.29
C SER A 43 13.50 -2.95 -32.78
N LEU A 44 13.16 -4.10 -33.35
CA LEU A 44 13.20 -4.37 -34.79
C LEU A 44 11.86 -4.92 -35.25
N ARG A 45 11.52 -4.58 -36.49
CA ARG A 45 10.27 -5.01 -37.12
C ARG A 45 10.54 -6.14 -38.09
N LEU A 46 9.87 -7.26 -37.89
CA LEU A 46 9.85 -8.42 -38.75
C LEU A 46 8.51 -8.45 -39.47
N GLN A 47 8.53 -8.56 -40.79
CA GLN A 47 7.33 -8.80 -41.59
C GLN A 47 7.27 -10.28 -41.92
N VAL A 48 6.21 -10.94 -41.48
CA VAL A 48 5.87 -12.29 -41.91
C VAL A 48 5.10 -12.16 -43.23
N ILE A 49 5.78 -12.37 -44.35
CA ILE A 49 5.22 -12.46 -45.69
C ILE A 49 4.52 -13.82 -45.83
N SER A 50 3.52 -14.04 -44.99
CA SER A 50 2.43 -14.98 -45.22
C SER A 50 1.32 -14.23 -45.96
N GLY A 51 0.35 -14.92 -46.55
CA GLY A 51 -0.91 -14.27 -46.90
C GLY A 51 -1.39 -13.43 -45.71
N ALA A 52 -1.82 -12.17 -45.96
CA ALA A 52 -2.17 -11.24 -44.88
C ALA A 52 -3.09 -11.93 -43.86
N PRO A 53 -2.81 -11.80 -42.54
CA PRO A 53 -3.55 -12.54 -41.53
C PRO A 53 -5.04 -12.25 -41.66
N LYS A 54 -5.85 -13.32 -41.69
CA LYS A 54 -7.29 -13.24 -41.92
C LYS A 54 -8.06 -12.97 -40.64
N SER A 55 -7.39 -13.00 -39.48
CA SER A 55 -7.98 -12.73 -38.18
C SER A 55 -6.95 -12.22 -37.17
N ALA A 56 -7.44 -11.57 -36.10
CA ALA A 56 -6.61 -11.18 -34.97
C ALA A 56 -5.97 -12.40 -34.25
N THR A 57 -6.63 -13.57 -34.25
CA THR A 57 -6.04 -14.78 -33.64
C THR A 57 -4.84 -15.29 -34.43
N GLU A 58 -4.92 -15.27 -35.76
CA GLU A 58 -3.83 -15.70 -36.63
C GLU A 58 -2.61 -14.78 -36.49
N ALA A 59 -2.84 -13.46 -36.47
CA ALA A 59 -1.75 -12.51 -36.27
C ALA A 59 -1.13 -12.57 -34.86
N GLU A 60 -1.90 -12.97 -33.83
CA GLU A 60 -1.36 -13.22 -32.48
C GLU A 60 -0.54 -14.52 -32.42
N GLY A 61 -0.93 -15.53 -33.21
CA GLY A 61 -0.14 -16.75 -33.40
C GLY A 61 1.25 -16.44 -33.99
N MET A 62 1.33 -15.47 -34.90
CA MET A 62 2.60 -15.03 -35.49
C MET A 62 3.54 -14.37 -34.47
N SER A 63 3.05 -13.43 -33.64
CA SER A 63 3.87 -12.81 -32.58
C SER A 63 4.30 -13.84 -31.55
N SER A 64 3.41 -14.76 -31.16
CA SER A 64 3.70 -15.85 -30.24
C SER A 64 4.79 -16.78 -30.77
N ARG A 65 4.77 -17.10 -32.07
CA ARG A 65 5.80 -17.93 -32.72
C ARG A 65 7.16 -17.22 -32.75
N VAL A 66 7.17 -15.93 -33.11
CA VAL A 66 8.40 -15.11 -33.07
C VAL A 66 8.97 -15.05 -31.65
N LEU A 67 8.12 -14.83 -30.63
CA LEU A 67 8.55 -14.82 -29.24
C LEU A 67 9.12 -16.17 -28.80
N ALA A 68 8.45 -17.28 -29.12
CA ALA A 68 8.90 -18.63 -28.76
C ALA A 68 10.28 -18.94 -29.36
N LEU A 69 10.54 -18.52 -30.59
CA LEU A 69 11.85 -18.66 -31.23
C LEU A 69 12.90 -17.73 -30.61
N ALA A 70 12.54 -16.45 -30.41
CA ALA A 70 13.44 -15.46 -29.82
C ALA A 70 13.86 -15.80 -28.38
N THR A 71 13.01 -16.51 -27.63
CA THR A 71 13.28 -16.97 -26.25
C THR A 71 13.90 -18.36 -26.18
N THR A 72 14.15 -19.01 -27.32
CA THR A 72 14.81 -20.33 -27.35
C THR A 72 16.26 -20.20 -26.87
N PRO A 73 16.71 -20.97 -25.85
CA PRO A 73 18.03 -20.78 -25.23
C PRO A 73 19.22 -20.85 -26.21
N SER A 74 19.15 -21.72 -27.21
CA SER A 74 20.20 -21.88 -28.21
C SER A 74 20.29 -20.68 -29.17
N LEU A 75 19.15 -20.13 -29.59
CA LEU A 75 19.10 -18.95 -30.48
C LEU A 75 19.52 -17.69 -29.72
N LEU A 76 18.98 -17.51 -28.50
CA LEU A 76 19.27 -16.34 -27.66
C LEU A 76 20.71 -16.35 -27.16
N GLY A 77 21.21 -17.46 -26.63
CA GLY A 77 22.59 -17.55 -26.14
C GLY A 77 23.62 -17.27 -27.23
N ALA A 78 23.36 -17.72 -28.45
CA ALA A 78 24.24 -17.46 -29.57
C ALA A 78 24.11 -16.01 -30.11
N ALA A 79 22.93 -15.38 -30.00
CA ALA A 79 22.76 -13.94 -30.28
C ALA A 79 23.53 -13.07 -29.26
N LEU A 80 23.40 -13.38 -27.96
CA LEU A 80 24.13 -12.71 -26.88
C LEU A 80 25.65 -12.84 -27.04
N GLY A 81 26.11 -14.04 -27.41
CA GLY A 81 27.52 -14.29 -27.70
C GLY A 81 28.05 -13.51 -28.90
N ALA A 82 27.27 -13.41 -29.99
CA ALA A 82 27.63 -12.63 -31.17
C ALA A 82 27.64 -11.12 -30.89
N ALA A 83 26.73 -10.64 -30.04
CA ALA A 83 26.67 -9.25 -29.59
C ALA A 83 27.78 -8.89 -28.58
N GLY A 84 28.56 -9.86 -28.08
CA GLY A 84 29.60 -9.62 -27.09
C GLY A 84 29.06 -9.27 -25.69
N ALA A 85 27.79 -9.57 -25.42
CA ALA A 85 27.10 -9.22 -24.19
C ALA A 85 26.62 -10.50 -23.47
N PRO A 86 27.50 -11.21 -22.75
CA PRO A 86 27.10 -12.39 -22.01
C PRO A 86 26.12 -12.00 -20.89
N ARG A 87 24.96 -12.65 -20.87
CA ARG A 87 23.90 -12.55 -19.86
C ARG A 87 23.44 -13.96 -19.50
N ASP A 88 22.74 -14.10 -18.38
CA ASP A 88 22.02 -15.34 -18.10
C ASP A 88 20.89 -15.50 -19.12
N VAL A 89 20.94 -16.58 -19.90
CA VAL A 89 20.01 -16.79 -21.02
C VAL A 89 18.58 -17.03 -20.54
N GLN A 90 18.40 -17.69 -19.39
CA GLN A 90 17.06 -18.01 -18.87
C GLN A 90 16.39 -16.77 -18.29
N GLU A 91 17.12 -16.01 -17.47
CA GLU A 91 16.61 -14.78 -16.89
C GLU A 91 16.30 -13.73 -17.97
N PHE A 92 17.19 -13.60 -18.94
CA PHE A 92 17.04 -12.64 -20.03
C PHE A 92 15.89 -13.00 -20.98
N ALA A 93 15.70 -14.28 -21.30
CA ALA A 93 14.56 -14.73 -22.10
C ALA A 93 13.21 -14.41 -21.44
N ALA A 94 13.13 -14.51 -20.10
CA ALA A 94 11.89 -14.32 -19.35
C ALA A 94 11.50 -12.84 -19.19
N THR A 95 12.49 -11.95 -19.05
CA THR A 95 12.24 -10.56 -18.62
C THR A 95 12.54 -9.53 -19.70
N ASN A 96 13.49 -9.83 -20.61
CA ASN A 96 14.11 -8.82 -21.46
C ASN A 96 13.74 -8.94 -22.95
N VAL A 97 13.05 -10.02 -23.36
CA VAL A 97 12.67 -10.25 -24.76
C VAL A 97 11.15 -10.26 -24.89
N THR A 98 10.62 -9.43 -25.79
CA THR A 98 9.18 -9.39 -26.10
C THR A 98 8.95 -9.33 -27.59
N ALA A 99 7.84 -9.89 -28.07
CA ALA A 99 7.41 -9.77 -29.45
C ALA A 99 5.96 -9.33 -29.48
N GLN A 100 5.70 -8.16 -30.09
CA GLN A 100 4.38 -7.56 -30.11
C GLN A 100 3.95 -7.30 -31.55
N ARG A 101 2.69 -7.62 -31.86
CA ARG A 101 2.11 -7.33 -33.16
C ARG A 101 1.73 -5.86 -33.30
N LEU A 102 1.90 -5.30 -34.48
CA LEU A 102 1.43 -3.95 -34.85
C LEU A 102 0.04 -4.00 -35.50
N GLY A 103 -1.03 -3.92 -34.70
CA GLY A 103 -2.41 -3.91 -35.21
C GLY A 103 -2.81 -5.25 -35.84
N GLU A 104 -3.54 -5.26 -36.96
CA GLU A 104 -3.83 -6.49 -37.74
C GLU A 104 -2.79 -6.73 -38.85
N SER A 105 -1.64 -6.06 -38.77
CA SER A 105 -0.58 -6.16 -39.76
C SER A 105 0.23 -7.45 -39.61
N PRO A 106 0.79 -8.01 -40.70
CA PRO A 106 1.79 -9.08 -40.63
C PRO A 106 3.15 -8.66 -40.04
N ILE A 107 3.22 -7.49 -39.39
CA ILE A 107 4.44 -6.96 -38.79
C ILE A 107 4.46 -7.26 -37.30
N VAL A 108 5.51 -7.96 -36.88
CA VAL A 108 5.86 -8.23 -35.48
C VAL A 108 7.05 -7.37 -35.09
N GLU A 109 6.90 -6.60 -34.02
CA GLU A 109 7.98 -5.85 -33.37
C GLU A 109 8.63 -6.74 -32.31
N LEU A 110 9.87 -7.14 -32.56
CA LEU A 110 10.73 -7.81 -31.58
C LEU A 110 11.50 -6.75 -30.81
N SER A 111 11.32 -6.72 -29.49
CA SER A 111 11.96 -5.77 -28.60
C SER A 111 12.86 -6.49 -27.60
N VAL A 112 14.06 -5.93 -27.40
CA VAL A 112 15.01 -6.38 -26.38
C VAL A 112 15.27 -5.22 -25.44
N SER A 113 15.13 -5.45 -24.13
CA SER A 113 15.44 -4.49 -23.08
C SER A 113 16.77 -4.84 -22.43
N ASP A 114 17.74 -3.94 -22.37
CA ASP A 114 19.00 -4.12 -21.62
C ASP A 114 19.34 -2.84 -20.87
N ASP A 115 20.08 -2.97 -19.77
CA ASP A 115 20.58 -1.82 -18.99
C ASP A 115 21.74 -1.12 -19.74
N ASP A 116 22.43 -1.85 -20.62
CA ASP A 116 23.48 -1.29 -21.47
C ASP A 116 22.93 -0.84 -22.84
N PRO A 117 22.90 0.48 -23.12
CA PRO A 117 22.40 0.99 -24.40
C PRO A 117 23.25 0.56 -25.60
N LEU A 118 24.53 0.24 -25.39
CA LEU A 118 25.42 -0.22 -26.45
C LEU A 118 25.21 -1.70 -26.78
N ALA A 119 24.71 -2.49 -25.85
CA ALA A 119 24.45 -3.92 -26.03
C ALA A 119 23.05 -4.19 -26.62
N ALA A 120 22.03 -3.42 -26.22
CA ALA A 120 20.63 -3.65 -26.61
C ALA A 120 20.43 -3.74 -28.14
N GLY A 121 21.02 -2.80 -28.88
CA GLY A 121 20.92 -2.74 -30.35
C GLY A 121 21.51 -3.98 -31.04
N PRO A 122 22.80 -4.30 -30.81
CA PRO A 122 23.42 -5.52 -31.33
C PRO A 122 22.65 -6.80 -30.98
N ILE A 123 22.23 -6.97 -29.71
CA ILE A 123 21.48 -8.15 -29.28
C ILE A 123 20.18 -8.28 -30.08
N ALA A 124 19.40 -7.21 -30.20
CA ALA A 124 18.14 -7.21 -30.95
C ALA A 124 18.36 -7.55 -32.43
N SER A 125 19.41 -7.01 -33.06
CA SER A 125 19.72 -7.27 -34.46
C SER A 125 20.16 -8.72 -34.72
N GLU A 126 21.04 -9.27 -33.89
CA GLU A 126 21.51 -10.65 -33.98
C GLU A 126 20.38 -11.65 -33.72
N LEU A 127 19.54 -11.36 -32.72
CA LEU A 127 18.39 -12.18 -32.40
C LEU A 127 17.38 -12.19 -33.54
N ALA A 128 17.03 -11.01 -34.09
CA ALA A 128 16.12 -10.91 -35.21
C ALA A 128 16.64 -11.65 -36.46
N ALA A 129 17.92 -11.52 -36.78
CA ALA A 129 18.54 -12.23 -37.91
C ALA A 129 18.45 -13.76 -37.75
N ARG A 130 18.68 -14.27 -36.54
CA ARG A 130 18.59 -15.69 -36.22
C ARG A 130 17.16 -16.22 -36.25
N VAL A 131 16.20 -15.45 -35.75
CA VAL A 131 14.77 -15.79 -35.83
C VAL A 131 14.32 -15.87 -37.29
N VAL A 132 14.69 -14.88 -38.11
CA VAL A 132 14.42 -14.88 -39.56
C VAL A 132 15.04 -16.11 -40.22
N MET A 133 16.30 -16.39 -39.92
CA MET A 133 17.00 -17.56 -40.46
C MET A 133 16.28 -18.86 -40.07
N PHE A 134 15.90 -19.01 -38.80
CA PHE A 134 15.21 -20.21 -38.32
C PHE A 134 13.82 -20.35 -38.93
N MET A 135 13.03 -19.28 -39.03
CA MET A 135 11.69 -19.32 -39.62
C MET A 135 11.74 -19.65 -41.11
N ASN A 136 12.76 -19.18 -41.83
CA ASN A 136 12.92 -19.45 -43.26
C ASN A 136 13.57 -20.81 -43.55
N GLN A 137 14.36 -21.37 -42.63
CA GLN A 137 15.10 -22.63 -42.83
C GLN A 137 14.50 -23.85 -42.13
N GLY A 138 13.73 -23.67 -41.05
CA GLY A 138 13.33 -24.72 -40.10
C GLY A 138 12.62 -25.93 -40.72
N ASP A 139 12.03 -25.75 -41.89
CA ASP A 139 11.33 -26.79 -42.64
C ASP A 139 11.88 -27.00 -44.07
N GLN A 140 12.93 -26.27 -44.47
CA GLN A 140 13.40 -26.25 -45.86
C GLN A 140 14.18 -27.53 -46.21
N ALA A 141 14.87 -28.13 -45.23
CA ALA A 141 15.59 -29.39 -45.41
C ALA A 141 14.60 -30.55 -45.67
N ALA A 142 13.63 -30.75 -44.78
CA ALA A 142 12.61 -31.80 -44.93
C ALA A 142 11.76 -31.64 -46.20
N PHE A 143 11.46 -30.40 -46.61
CA PHE A 143 10.80 -30.11 -47.87
C PHE A 143 11.66 -30.47 -49.11
N ARG A 144 12.97 -30.17 -49.06
CA ARG A 144 13.89 -30.56 -50.14
C ARG A 144 14.02 -32.07 -50.25
N ASP A 145 14.08 -32.77 -49.11
CA ASP A 145 14.15 -34.22 -49.07
C ASP A 145 12.89 -34.84 -49.69
N THR A 146 11.69 -34.36 -49.31
CA THR A 146 10.43 -34.83 -49.91
C THR A 146 10.31 -34.55 -51.41
N LEU A 147 10.80 -33.39 -51.89
CA LEU A 147 10.85 -33.12 -53.34
C LEU A 147 11.84 -34.04 -54.08
N ALA A 148 12.97 -34.38 -53.45
CA ALA A 148 13.95 -35.31 -54.00
C ALA A 148 13.35 -36.72 -54.10
N ASP A 149 12.73 -37.21 -53.03
CA ASP A 149 12.05 -38.52 -52.99
C ASP A 149 10.98 -38.62 -54.08
N LEU A 150 10.19 -37.56 -54.29
CA LEU A 150 9.13 -37.54 -55.31
C LEU A 150 9.72 -37.52 -56.73
N ALA A 151 10.86 -36.85 -56.94
CA ALA A 151 11.57 -36.85 -58.22
C ALA A 151 12.14 -38.24 -58.55
N ASP A 152 12.66 -38.95 -57.55
CA ASP A 152 13.15 -40.31 -57.68
C ASP A 152 12.00 -41.27 -58.03
N GLN A 153 10.85 -41.18 -57.32
CA GLN A 153 9.67 -41.99 -57.63
C GLN A 153 9.12 -41.75 -59.05
N ILE A 154 9.10 -40.50 -59.53
CA ILE A 154 8.70 -40.17 -60.91
C ILE A 154 9.68 -40.81 -61.91
N THR A 155 10.97 -40.78 -61.60
CA THR A 155 12.02 -41.36 -62.46
C THR A 155 11.87 -42.88 -62.55
N ASP A 156 11.72 -43.56 -61.41
CA ASP A 156 11.52 -45.01 -61.33
C ASP A 156 10.25 -45.46 -62.06
N ALA A 157 9.13 -44.78 -61.83
CA ALA A 157 7.87 -45.06 -62.53
C ALA A 157 7.99 -44.85 -64.05
N THR A 158 8.75 -43.84 -64.48
CA THR A 158 9.01 -43.59 -65.90
C THR A 158 9.87 -44.68 -66.52
N ILE A 159 10.89 -45.18 -65.80
CA ILE A 159 11.73 -46.30 -66.25
C ILE A 159 10.88 -47.56 -66.38
N GLN A 160 10.07 -47.91 -65.38
CA GLN A 160 9.18 -49.08 -65.43
C GLN A 160 8.22 -49.02 -66.61
N ARG A 161 7.57 -47.86 -66.82
CA ARG A 161 6.71 -47.64 -67.99
C ARG A 161 7.48 -47.88 -69.30
N ASN A 162 8.68 -47.32 -69.43
CA ASN A 162 9.48 -47.46 -70.65
C ASN A 162 9.90 -48.92 -70.91
N GLN A 163 10.18 -49.69 -69.84
CA GLN A 163 10.44 -51.12 -69.94
C GLN A 163 9.21 -51.90 -70.42
N LEU A 164 8.02 -51.61 -69.87
CA LEU A 164 6.77 -52.21 -70.32
C LEU A 164 6.47 -51.87 -71.79
N VAL A 165 6.69 -50.63 -72.21
CA VAL A 165 6.54 -50.20 -73.61
C VAL A 165 7.54 -50.92 -74.53
N ALA A 166 8.77 -51.16 -74.07
CA ALA A 166 9.75 -51.93 -74.83
C ALA A 166 9.36 -53.41 -74.97
N GLN A 167 8.85 -54.03 -73.90
CA GLN A 167 8.34 -55.41 -73.91
C GLN A 167 7.15 -55.57 -74.86
N LEU A 168 6.27 -54.57 -74.94
CA LEU A 168 5.11 -54.57 -75.86
C LEU A 168 5.52 -54.73 -77.34
N LYS A 169 6.68 -54.19 -77.75
CA LYS A 169 7.16 -54.27 -79.14
C LYS A 169 7.56 -55.68 -79.59
N GLY A 170 7.80 -56.61 -78.66
CA GLY A 170 8.31 -57.95 -78.95
C GLY A 170 7.26 -59.08 -78.91
N ILE A 171 6.00 -58.78 -78.58
CA ILE A 171 4.99 -59.80 -78.28
C ILE A 171 4.04 -59.98 -79.47
N ALA A 172 4.02 -61.20 -80.02
CA ALA A 172 3.12 -61.58 -81.11
C ALA A 172 1.71 -61.97 -80.61
N ASP A 173 1.58 -62.42 -79.35
CA ASP A 173 0.29 -62.79 -78.77
C ASP A 173 -0.62 -61.57 -78.54
N VAL A 174 -1.93 -61.71 -78.77
CA VAL A 174 -2.92 -60.62 -78.67
C VAL A 174 -3.36 -60.42 -77.22
N THR A 175 -3.54 -61.51 -76.47
CA THR A 175 -3.92 -61.49 -75.05
C THR A 175 -2.82 -60.88 -74.18
N ALA A 176 -1.58 -61.35 -74.33
CA ALA A 176 -0.45 -60.77 -73.60
C ALA A 176 -0.20 -59.28 -73.92
N ARG A 177 -0.51 -58.83 -75.14
CA ARG A 177 -0.44 -57.40 -75.51
C ARG A 177 -1.50 -56.57 -74.80
N GLN A 178 -2.73 -57.09 -74.65
CA GLN A 178 -3.81 -56.40 -73.93
C GLN A 178 -3.46 -56.21 -72.45
N ASP A 179 -2.93 -57.24 -71.78
CA ASP A 179 -2.54 -57.16 -70.37
C ASP A 179 -1.43 -56.12 -70.13
N LEU A 180 -0.39 -56.12 -70.97
CA LEU A 180 0.67 -55.10 -70.89
C LEU A 180 0.15 -53.70 -71.17
N GLN A 181 -0.83 -53.55 -72.06
CA GLN A 181 -1.42 -52.26 -72.36
C GLN A 181 -2.17 -51.67 -71.15
N VAL A 182 -2.85 -52.52 -70.37
CA VAL A 182 -3.46 -52.13 -69.08
C VAL A 182 -2.38 -51.69 -68.07
N GLN A 183 -1.27 -52.41 -67.98
CA GLN A 183 -0.15 -52.04 -67.09
C GLN A 183 0.53 -50.73 -67.51
N ILE A 184 0.67 -50.47 -68.81
CA ILE A 184 1.20 -49.18 -69.30
C ILE A 184 0.24 -48.04 -68.96
N GLN A 185 -1.08 -48.26 -69.08
CA GLN A 185 -2.08 -47.26 -68.70
C GLN A 185 -2.03 -46.96 -67.19
N SER A 186 -1.90 -47.98 -66.33
CA SER A 186 -1.77 -47.77 -64.88
C SER A 186 -0.47 -47.05 -64.51
N ALA A 187 0.65 -47.40 -65.15
CA ALA A 187 1.93 -46.70 -64.96
C ALA A 187 1.85 -45.22 -65.41
N ASN A 188 1.14 -44.92 -66.50
CA ASN A 188 0.90 -43.55 -66.94
C ASN A 188 0.07 -42.75 -65.94
N LEU A 189 -0.97 -43.35 -65.35
CA LEU A 189 -1.77 -42.71 -64.31
C LEU A 189 -0.92 -42.37 -63.09
N LEU A 190 -0.06 -43.30 -62.65
CA LEU A 190 0.85 -43.08 -61.51
C LEU A 190 1.83 -41.93 -61.77
N VAL A 191 2.49 -41.90 -62.94
CA VAL A 191 3.39 -40.79 -63.31
C VAL A 191 2.65 -39.45 -63.32
N SER A 192 1.42 -39.42 -63.84
CA SER A 192 0.59 -38.21 -63.84
C SER A 192 0.23 -37.76 -62.42
N GLN A 193 -0.08 -38.69 -61.52
CA GLN A 193 -0.41 -38.40 -60.12
C GLN A 193 0.79 -37.84 -59.36
N LEU A 194 1.96 -38.48 -59.43
CA LEU A 194 3.18 -38.00 -58.79
C LEU A 194 3.62 -36.64 -59.35
N SER A 195 3.50 -36.43 -60.66
CA SER A 195 3.81 -35.14 -61.28
C SER A 195 2.88 -34.03 -60.82
N SER A 196 1.59 -34.33 -60.64
CA SER A 196 0.61 -33.39 -60.08
C SER A 196 0.93 -33.06 -58.63
N GLN A 197 1.22 -34.06 -57.79
CA GLN A 197 1.64 -33.85 -56.40
C GLN A 197 2.89 -32.98 -56.31
N ARG A 198 3.89 -33.21 -57.18
CA ARG A 198 5.09 -32.37 -57.25
C ARG A 198 4.75 -30.93 -57.60
N ALA A 199 3.89 -30.72 -58.60
CA ALA A 199 3.48 -29.38 -59.01
C ALA A 199 2.75 -28.64 -57.88
N THR A 200 1.90 -29.33 -57.12
CA THR A 200 1.24 -28.79 -55.93
C THR A 200 2.25 -28.41 -54.85
N LEU A 201 3.21 -29.29 -54.49
CA LEU A 201 4.23 -28.98 -53.48
C LEU A 201 5.12 -27.80 -53.88
N VAL A 202 5.47 -27.68 -55.17
CA VAL A 202 6.22 -26.53 -55.69
C VAL A 202 5.39 -25.24 -55.63
N ALA A 203 4.09 -25.33 -55.89
CA ALA A 203 3.18 -24.20 -55.76
C ALA A 203 2.98 -23.78 -54.29
N ASP A 204 2.91 -24.74 -53.36
CA ASP A 204 2.80 -24.49 -51.92
C ASP A 204 4.08 -23.82 -51.35
N GLU A 205 5.27 -24.16 -51.85
CA GLU A 205 6.51 -23.46 -51.47
C GLU A 205 6.52 -22.01 -51.98
N ALA A 206 5.93 -21.74 -53.14
CA ALA A 206 5.83 -20.38 -53.68
C ALA A 206 4.86 -19.49 -52.89
N THR A 207 3.93 -20.08 -52.14
CA THR A 207 2.97 -19.38 -51.27
C THR A 207 3.35 -19.42 -49.79
N ARG A 208 4.53 -19.99 -49.46
CA ARG A 208 5.00 -20.16 -48.09
C ARG A 208 5.31 -18.84 -47.40
N ASP A 209 4.99 -18.81 -46.12
CA ASP A 209 5.31 -17.72 -45.20
C ASP A 209 6.83 -17.50 -45.13
N GLN A 210 7.30 -16.37 -45.66
CA GLN A 210 8.70 -15.93 -45.52
C GLN A 210 8.78 -14.80 -44.52
N VAL A 211 9.78 -14.80 -43.64
CA VAL A 211 10.00 -13.68 -42.73
C VAL A 211 11.14 -12.82 -43.22
N VAL A 212 10.92 -11.50 -43.25
CA VAL A 212 11.91 -10.51 -43.69
C VAL A 212 11.97 -9.37 -42.68
N LEU A 213 13.17 -8.82 -42.46
CA LEU A 213 13.34 -7.62 -41.65
C LEU A 213 12.87 -6.38 -42.42
N VAL A 214 12.01 -5.56 -41.80
CA VAL A 214 11.48 -4.31 -42.37
C VAL A 214 12.50 -3.16 -42.26
N GLY A 215 13.62 -3.38 -41.56
CA GLY A 215 14.73 -2.43 -41.45
C GLY A 215 16.02 -3.11 -41.00
N ASN A 216 17.16 -2.47 -41.26
CA ASN A 216 18.50 -3.00 -40.93
C ASN A 216 19.11 -2.37 -39.67
N LYS A 217 18.37 -1.49 -38.97
CA LYS A 217 18.83 -0.80 -37.76
C LYS A 217 17.77 -0.91 -36.67
N PRO A 218 18.16 -1.27 -35.43
CA PRO A 218 17.28 -1.22 -34.27
C PRO A 218 16.83 0.23 -33.99
N ASP A 219 15.55 0.42 -33.63
CA ASP A 219 15.10 1.65 -32.99
C ASP A 219 15.43 1.56 -31.49
N ILE A 220 16.33 2.42 -31.03
CA ILE A 220 16.84 2.41 -29.65
C ILE A 220 16.20 3.56 -28.89
N ARG A 221 15.47 3.23 -27.83
CA ARG A 221 14.78 4.20 -26.97
C ARG A 221 15.08 3.93 -25.50
N GLN A 222 15.46 4.98 -24.79
CA GLN A 222 15.60 4.93 -23.34
C GLN A 222 14.26 5.20 -22.68
N VAL A 223 13.79 4.23 -21.89
CA VAL A 223 12.57 4.39 -21.11
C VAL A 223 12.95 4.95 -19.76
N HIS A 224 12.64 6.24 -19.55
CA HIS A 224 12.87 6.88 -18.27
C HIS A 224 11.86 6.32 -17.27
N THR A 225 12.36 5.60 -16.27
CA THR A 225 11.49 5.08 -15.21
C THR A 225 11.13 6.25 -14.30
N SER A 226 9.93 6.80 -14.46
CA SER A 226 9.49 7.89 -13.59
C SER A 226 9.39 7.39 -12.15
N MET A 227 10.15 8.01 -11.23
CA MET A 227 10.10 7.67 -9.80
C MET A 227 8.80 8.16 -9.13
N LEU A 228 8.11 9.11 -9.76
CA LEU A 228 6.98 9.81 -9.16
C LEU A 228 5.78 8.90 -8.88
N PRO A 229 5.34 7.99 -9.78
CA PRO A 229 4.27 7.03 -9.48
C PRO A 229 4.65 6.04 -8.38
N GLN A 230 5.90 5.59 -8.34
CA GLN A 230 6.39 4.64 -7.33
C GLN A 230 6.39 5.29 -5.93
N LEU A 231 6.88 6.53 -5.83
CA LEU A 231 6.86 7.30 -4.58
C LEU A 231 5.43 7.60 -4.13
N ALA A 232 4.52 7.94 -5.07
CA ALA A 232 3.12 8.15 -4.75
C ALA A 232 2.45 6.89 -4.19
N LEU A 233 2.76 5.72 -4.77
CA LEU A 233 2.23 4.43 -4.30
C LEU A 233 2.82 4.05 -2.93
N ALA A 234 4.13 4.27 -2.72
CA ALA A 234 4.78 4.04 -1.43
C ALA A 234 4.21 4.93 -0.32
N LEU A 235 3.93 6.20 -0.64
CA LEU A 235 3.30 7.15 0.28
C LEU A 235 1.87 6.73 0.65
N LEU A 236 1.09 6.28 -0.33
CA LEU A 236 -0.27 5.77 -0.09
C LEU A 236 -0.24 4.53 0.80
N LEU A 237 0.65 3.58 0.51
CA LEU A 237 0.84 2.37 1.32
C LEU A 237 1.25 2.72 2.76
N GLY A 238 2.18 3.65 2.92
CA GLY A 238 2.62 4.13 4.23
C GLY A 238 1.51 4.82 5.02
N LEU A 239 0.64 5.58 4.35
CA LEU A 239 -0.54 6.20 4.96
C LEU A 239 -1.53 5.15 5.46
N VAL A 240 -1.82 4.13 4.65
CA VAL A 240 -2.73 3.03 5.03
C VAL A 240 -2.18 2.28 6.24
N LEU A 241 -0.90 1.92 6.24
CA LEU A 241 -0.24 1.27 7.37
C LEU A 241 -0.20 2.15 8.63
N GLY A 242 0.05 3.46 8.47
CA GLY A 242 0.04 4.40 9.57
C GLY A 242 -1.33 4.53 10.23
N LEU A 243 -2.40 4.58 9.42
CA LEU A 243 -3.77 4.63 9.92
C LEU A 243 -4.18 3.34 10.62
N THR A 244 -3.84 2.17 10.06
CA THR A 244 -4.14 0.88 10.71
C THR A 244 -3.35 0.68 12.01
N ALA A 245 -2.09 1.06 12.04
CA ALA A 245 -1.31 1.04 13.28
C ALA A 245 -1.91 1.98 14.34
N ALA A 246 -2.34 3.19 13.95
CA ALA A 246 -2.96 4.14 14.85
C ALA A 246 -4.30 3.64 15.43
N THR A 247 -5.13 2.95 14.65
CA THR A 247 -6.39 2.37 15.15
C THR A 247 -6.14 1.21 16.11
N ILE A 248 -5.15 0.36 15.83
CA ILE A 248 -4.75 -0.74 16.73
C ILE A 248 -4.23 -0.18 18.06
N LEU A 249 -3.33 0.81 18.01
CA LEU A 249 -2.79 1.49 19.20
C LEU A 249 -3.89 2.15 20.05
N GLU A 250 -4.90 2.73 19.39
CA GLU A 250 -6.05 3.32 20.09
C GLU A 250 -6.92 2.26 20.77
N THR A 251 -7.09 1.10 20.13
CA THR A 251 -7.85 -0.04 20.70
C THR A 251 -7.20 -0.55 21.99
N PHE A 252 -5.86 -0.61 22.05
CA PHE A 252 -5.15 -1.09 23.24
C PHE A 252 -4.97 -0.04 24.34
N ARG A 253 -5.17 1.25 24.05
CA ARG A 253 -5.07 2.33 25.05
C ARG A 253 -6.31 3.23 25.03
N PRO A 254 -7.48 2.72 25.44
CA PRO A 254 -8.69 3.52 25.51
C PRO A 254 -8.50 4.68 26.49
N ARG A 255 -8.62 5.90 25.98
CA ARG A 255 -8.60 7.15 26.76
C ARG A 255 -9.97 7.80 26.83
N VAL A 256 -10.27 8.43 27.96
CA VAL A 256 -11.44 9.29 28.13
C VAL A 256 -11.00 10.73 27.89
N ASN A 257 -11.35 11.27 26.73
CA ASN A 257 -11.01 12.64 26.33
C ASN A 257 -12.18 13.57 26.64
N SER A 258 -12.35 13.95 27.90
CA SER A 258 -13.03 15.19 28.35
C SER A 258 -13.39 15.10 29.84
N ILE A 259 -13.27 16.23 30.54
CA ILE A 259 -13.73 16.38 31.94
C ILE A 259 -15.23 16.10 32.06
N ARG A 260 -16.03 16.43 31.03
CA ARG A 260 -17.48 16.17 31.03
C ARG A 260 -17.83 14.69 30.84
N ALA A 261 -16.99 13.92 30.14
CA ALA A 261 -17.15 12.46 30.10
C ALA A 261 -16.75 11.85 31.43
N LEU A 262 -15.67 12.32 32.04
CA LEU A 262 -15.23 11.91 33.37
C LEU A 262 -16.28 12.22 34.45
N ALA A 263 -16.87 13.42 34.42
CA ALA A 263 -17.97 13.85 35.31
C ALA A 263 -19.20 12.93 35.21
N ARG A 264 -19.52 12.47 33.99
CA ARG A 264 -20.62 11.53 33.78
C ARG A 264 -20.31 10.13 34.29
N LEU A 265 -19.07 9.67 34.13
CA LEU A 265 -18.63 8.38 34.64
C LEU A 265 -18.61 8.34 36.17
N LEU A 266 -18.07 9.38 36.81
CA LEU A 266 -18.01 9.50 38.27
C LEU A 266 -19.31 10.04 38.91
N GLN A 267 -20.36 10.28 38.11
CA GLN A 267 -21.63 10.89 38.53
C GLN A 267 -21.46 12.17 39.37
N ALA A 268 -20.41 12.94 39.10
CA ALA A 268 -20.00 14.06 39.92
C ALA A 268 -19.99 15.38 39.12
N PRO A 269 -20.38 16.52 39.71
CA PRO A 269 -20.39 17.80 39.01
C PRO A 269 -18.97 18.33 38.77
N VAL A 270 -18.79 19.14 37.74
CA VAL A 270 -17.54 19.88 37.50
C VAL A 270 -17.55 21.15 38.34
N LEU A 271 -16.62 21.26 39.30
CA LEU A 271 -16.60 22.34 40.31
C LEU A 271 -15.90 23.61 39.83
N GLY A 272 -15.04 23.51 38.83
CA GLY A 272 -14.29 24.64 38.28
C GLY A 272 -12.98 24.23 37.61
N LYS A 273 -12.15 25.22 37.27
CA LYS A 273 -10.80 25.01 36.72
C LYS A 273 -9.74 25.34 37.76
N SER A 274 -8.63 24.61 37.76
CA SER A 274 -7.49 24.90 38.66
C SER A 274 -6.83 26.24 38.40
N THR A 275 -7.07 26.85 37.23
CA THR A 275 -6.57 28.18 36.85
C THR A 275 -7.50 29.32 37.28
N GLU A 276 -8.69 29.02 37.81
CA GLU A 276 -9.60 30.04 38.34
C GLU A 276 -9.12 30.57 39.69
N HIS A 277 -9.71 31.70 40.13
CA HIS A 277 -9.31 32.33 41.39
C HIS A 277 -9.54 31.37 42.58
N ILE A 278 -8.49 31.11 43.35
CA ILE A 278 -8.46 30.07 44.41
C ILE A 278 -9.61 30.25 45.42
N GLY A 279 -9.97 31.49 45.77
CA GLY A 279 -11.08 31.78 46.67
C GLY A 279 -12.44 31.33 46.12
N SER A 280 -12.67 31.47 44.81
CA SER A 280 -13.90 30.99 44.16
C SER A 280 -13.96 29.47 44.15
N LEU A 281 -12.85 28.82 43.79
CA LEU A 281 -12.75 27.35 43.77
C LEU A 281 -12.92 26.75 45.19
N ARG A 282 -12.33 27.38 46.20
CA ARG A 282 -12.51 26.99 47.61
C ARG A 282 -13.97 27.08 48.04
N ASN A 283 -14.66 28.17 47.70
CA ASN A 283 -16.05 28.37 48.06
C ASN A 283 -16.97 27.36 47.36
N THR A 284 -16.72 27.02 46.09
CA THR A 284 -17.51 26.01 45.38
C THR A 284 -17.27 24.61 45.93
N MET A 285 -16.03 24.25 46.27
CA MET A 285 -15.71 22.99 46.95
C MET A 285 -16.34 22.92 48.34
N ALA A 286 -16.25 23.99 49.14
CA ALA A 286 -16.83 24.03 50.48
C ALA A 286 -18.36 23.93 50.44
N LEU A 287 -19.00 24.55 49.45
CA LEU A 287 -20.44 24.43 49.22
C LEU A 287 -20.83 22.99 48.84
N ALA A 288 -20.05 22.35 47.97
CA ALA A 288 -20.28 20.96 47.57
C ALA A 288 -20.08 19.99 48.75
N ALA A 289 -19.05 20.21 49.58
CA ALA A 289 -18.77 19.43 50.79
C ALA A 289 -19.92 19.52 51.79
N ARG A 290 -20.39 20.74 52.09
CA ARG A 290 -21.52 20.97 53.01
C ARG A 290 -22.82 20.34 52.53
N ARG A 291 -23.11 20.40 51.22
CA ARG A 291 -24.31 19.76 50.65
C ARG A 291 -24.30 18.24 50.85
N GLN A 292 -23.11 17.63 50.96
CA GLN A 292 -22.93 16.20 51.18
C GLN A 292 -22.64 15.84 52.64
N GLY A 293 -22.66 16.82 53.57
CA GLY A 293 -22.38 16.59 54.99
C GLY A 293 -20.92 16.22 55.29
N VAL A 294 -19.98 16.73 54.48
CA VAL A 294 -18.54 16.43 54.56
C VAL A 294 -17.79 17.64 55.12
N ASP A 295 -16.93 17.39 56.10
CA ASP A 295 -16.10 18.41 56.76
C ASP A 295 -14.63 18.38 56.27
N ALA A 296 -14.19 17.25 55.69
CA ALA A 296 -12.85 17.09 55.13
C ALA A 296 -12.90 16.81 53.61
N VAL A 297 -12.29 17.69 52.82
CA VAL A 297 -12.18 17.54 51.37
C VAL A 297 -10.81 16.97 51.02
N VAL A 298 -10.81 15.78 50.43
CA VAL A 298 -9.61 15.09 49.97
C VAL A 298 -9.40 15.34 48.48
N LEU A 299 -8.25 15.91 48.11
CA LEU A 299 -7.88 16.12 46.71
C LEU A 299 -7.12 14.90 46.18
N MET A 300 -7.57 14.37 45.05
CA MET A 300 -7.01 13.17 44.42
C MET A 300 -6.81 13.40 42.93
N GLY A 301 -5.69 12.95 42.38
CA GLY A 301 -5.44 12.98 40.93
C GLY A 301 -6.21 11.87 40.23
N ALA A 302 -6.69 12.12 39.01
CA ALA A 302 -7.34 11.08 38.21
C ALA A 302 -6.35 10.10 37.57
N ASP A 303 -5.07 10.47 37.51
CA ASP A 303 -3.94 9.66 37.04
C ASP A 303 -2.65 10.17 37.73
N ASP A 304 -1.56 9.41 37.65
CA ASP A 304 -0.25 9.79 38.21
C ASP A 304 0.23 11.16 37.68
N GLY A 305 -0.19 11.50 36.46
CA GLY A 305 0.15 12.75 35.81
C GLY A 305 -0.46 14.01 36.44
N ASP A 306 -1.44 13.87 37.32
CA ASP A 306 -2.13 14.99 37.97
C ASP A 306 -1.53 15.32 39.36
N ALA A 307 -0.57 14.54 39.85
CA ALA A 307 0.01 14.69 41.19
C ALA A 307 0.60 16.09 41.46
N GLU A 308 1.29 16.69 40.49
CA GLU A 308 1.83 18.04 40.60
C GLU A 308 0.72 19.10 40.75
N THR A 309 -0.38 18.95 39.99
CA THR A 309 -1.53 19.86 40.06
C THR A 309 -2.24 19.74 41.41
N VAL A 310 -2.40 18.51 41.91
CA VAL A 310 -2.97 18.23 43.23
C VAL A 310 -2.15 18.88 44.34
N SER A 311 -0.82 18.72 44.31
CA SER A 311 0.07 19.32 45.32
C SER A 311 0.03 20.85 45.31
N THR A 312 -0.02 21.45 44.12
CA THR A 312 -0.12 22.91 43.94
C THR A 312 -1.44 23.45 44.49
N LEU A 313 -2.56 22.77 44.19
CA LEU A 313 -3.87 23.13 44.70
C LEU A 313 -3.98 22.95 46.21
N LEU A 314 -3.45 21.85 46.76
CA LEU A 314 -3.41 21.61 48.20
C LEU A 314 -2.64 22.71 48.94
N PHE A 315 -1.48 23.10 48.42
CA PHE A 315 -0.69 24.19 48.99
C PHE A 315 -1.46 25.53 48.97
N ALA A 316 -2.09 25.85 47.83
CA ALA A 316 -2.87 27.07 47.67
C ALA A 316 -4.11 27.13 48.60
N LEU A 317 -4.78 26.00 48.80
CA LEU A 317 -6.00 25.90 49.61
C LEU A 317 -5.72 25.85 51.12
N SER A 318 -4.61 25.23 51.53
CA SER A 318 -4.20 25.15 52.94
C SER A 318 -3.62 26.47 53.48
N GLY A 319 -3.06 27.34 52.63
CA GLY A 319 -2.51 28.63 53.03
C GLY A 319 -3.52 29.73 53.40
N HIS A 320 -4.83 29.51 53.21
CA HIS A 320 -5.90 30.52 53.42
C HIS A 320 -6.72 30.30 54.70
N SER A 321 -6.07 30.11 55.86
CA SER A 321 -6.75 30.18 57.16
C SER A 321 -7.09 31.64 57.51
N SER A 322 -8.35 32.04 57.38
CA SER A 322 -8.78 33.40 57.79
C SER A 322 -8.57 33.59 59.31
N PRO A 323 -8.03 34.74 59.77
CA PRO A 323 -7.93 35.03 61.18
C PRO A 323 -9.32 35.26 61.80
N ARG A 324 -9.58 34.61 62.96
CA ARG A 324 -10.79 34.84 63.76
C ARG A 324 -10.96 36.34 64.06
N PRO A 325 -12.14 36.95 63.84
CA PRO A 325 -12.39 38.32 64.27
C PRO A 325 -12.41 38.35 65.81
N LYS A 326 -11.49 39.11 66.40
CA LYS A 326 -11.54 39.42 67.84
C LYS A 326 -12.75 40.33 68.08
N LEU A 327 -13.66 39.88 68.96
CA LEU A 327 -14.73 40.69 69.54
C LEU A 327 -14.20 42.06 69.95
N ARG A 328 -14.65 43.09 69.24
CA ARG A 328 -14.28 44.48 69.49
C ARG A 328 -15.11 44.97 70.68
N LYS A 329 -14.40 45.18 71.80
CA LYS A 329 -14.89 45.76 73.04
C LYS A 329 -15.44 47.18 72.81
N GLU A 330 -16.61 47.44 73.36
CA GLU A 330 -17.27 48.75 73.39
C GLU A 330 -16.36 49.86 73.93
N ALA A 331 -16.41 51.04 73.31
CA ALA A 331 -16.08 52.32 73.95
C ALA A 331 -16.85 53.47 73.27
N ASN A 332 -17.79 54.01 74.04
CA ASN A 332 -18.51 55.29 74.01
C ASN A 332 -18.09 56.41 73.02
N THR A 333 -19.10 56.84 72.26
CA THR A 333 -19.58 58.17 71.77
C THR A 333 -19.06 59.43 72.53
N PRO A 334 -19.07 60.70 71.99
CA PRO A 334 -20.21 61.30 71.28
C PRO A 334 -20.06 62.43 70.22
N ALA A 335 -21.18 62.60 69.49
CA ALA A 335 -21.82 63.83 68.95
C ALA A 335 -21.29 64.54 67.68
N GLY A 336 -22.14 64.60 66.64
CA GLY A 336 -21.97 65.47 65.46
C GLY A 336 -22.98 65.31 64.30
N ARG A 337 -24.28 65.55 64.56
CA ARG A 337 -25.33 66.15 63.69
C ARG A 337 -25.41 65.83 62.16
N ALA A 338 -26.40 65.00 61.81
CA ALA A 338 -27.41 65.04 60.72
C ALA A 338 -27.04 65.44 59.28
N ALA A 339 -27.26 64.54 58.30
CA ALA A 339 -28.43 64.53 57.40
C ALA A 339 -28.33 63.42 56.31
N ASP A 340 -29.33 62.54 56.31
CA ASP A 340 -30.01 61.86 55.19
C ASP A 340 -29.21 61.29 53.99
N GLU A 341 -28.94 59.98 54.06
CA GLU A 341 -28.98 59.05 52.93
C GLU A 341 -29.22 57.63 53.50
N PRO A 342 -30.28 56.89 53.13
CA PRO A 342 -30.37 55.47 53.48
C PRO A 342 -29.60 54.65 52.44
N PRO A 343 -28.44 54.05 52.76
CA PRO A 343 -27.94 52.97 51.93
C PRO A 343 -28.86 51.76 52.16
N TYR A 344 -29.35 51.20 51.06
CA TYR A 344 -29.91 49.86 51.04
C TYR A 344 -28.90 48.90 51.69
N ASP A 345 -29.17 48.51 52.94
CA ASP A 345 -28.49 47.41 53.60
C ASP A 345 -29.03 46.13 52.96
N VAL A 346 -28.37 45.69 51.90
CA VAL A 346 -28.55 44.33 51.40
C VAL A 346 -27.90 43.46 52.45
N ASP A 347 -28.71 42.76 53.26
CA ASP A 347 -28.29 41.61 54.06
C ASP A 347 -27.48 40.67 53.15
N VAL A 348 -26.16 40.83 53.13
CA VAL A 348 -25.25 39.82 52.62
C VAL A 348 -25.29 38.73 53.68
N PRO A 349 -25.84 37.54 53.40
CA PRO A 349 -25.82 36.47 54.37
C PRO A 349 -24.37 36.21 54.77
N ASP A 350 -24.16 36.25 56.07
CA ASP A 350 -22.91 36.07 56.79
C ASP A 350 -22.05 34.95 56.19
N LEU A 351 -21.06 35.33 55.36
CA LEU A 351 -20.06 34.43 54.77
C LEU A 351 -19.04 33.95 55.82
N ALA A 352 -19.20 34.25 57.11
CA ALA A 352 -18.35 33.74 58.17
C ALA A 352 -18.44 32.20 58.37
N GLY A 353 -19.50 31.57 57.83
CA GLY A 353 -19.75 30.14 57.96
C GLY A 353 -18.84 29.22 57.12
N PHE A 354 -18.06 29.71 56.15
CA PHE A 354 -17.27 28.84 55.24
C PHE A 354 -15.92 28.35 55.80
N SER A 355 -15.64 28.60 57.08
CA SER A 355 -14.31 28.43 57.69
C SER A 355 -14.00 27.01 58.22
N ASP A 356 -14.99 26.10 58.23
CA ASP A 356 -14.84 24.77 58.87
C ASP A 356 -14.40 23.63 57.94
N VAL A 357 -14.37 23.82 56.61
CA VAL A 357 -14.00 22.73 55.67
C VAL A 357 -12.48 22.64 55.53
N ARG A 358 -11.91 21.49 55.90
CA ARG A 358 -10.47 21.21 55.82
C ARG A 358 -10.11 20.57 54.48
N PHE A 359 -9.03 21.02 53.85
CA PHE A 359 -8.51 20.42 52.61
C PHE A 359 -7.26 19.59 52.92
N THR A 360 -7.22 18.35 52.44
CA THR A 360 -6.09 17.44 52.67
C THR A 360 -5.83 16.52 51.48
N GLY A 361 -4.63 15.92 51.43
CA GLY A 361 -4.29 14.87 50.48
C GLY A 361 -4.60 13.48 51.06
N LEU A 362 -4.70 12.47 50.20
CA LEU A 362 -5.03 11.09 50.60
C LEU A 362 -4.11 10.54 51.71
N SER A 363 -2.82 10.89 51.68
CA SER A 363 -1.82 10.43 52.65
C SER A 363 -1.85 11.16 54.00
N ALA A 364 -2.66 12.21 54.14
CA ALA A 364 -2.71 13.09 55.31
C ALA A 364 -4.10 13.14 55.96
N VAL A 365 -4.95 12.15 55.67
CA VAL A 365 -6.27 12.00 56.28
C VAL A 365 -6.10 11.37 57.67
N THR A 366 -6.70 12.01 58.69
CA THR A 366 -6.69 11.46 60.05
C THR A 366 -7.88 10.51 60.27
N PRO A 367 -7.84 9.60 61.27
CA PRO A 367 -8.97 8.69 61.55
C PRO A 367 -10.28 9.41 61.91
N GLN A 368 -10.19 10.67 62.37
CA GLN A 368 -11.37 11.51 62.63
C GLN A 368 -11.95 12.07 61.34
N ASP A 369 -11.09 12.45 60.38
CA ASP A 369 -11.50 12.97 59.07
C ASP A 369 -12.11 11.86 58.20
N GLU A 370 -11.68 10.61 58.37
CA GLU A 370 -12.13 9.46 57.56
C GLU A 370 -13.65 9.23 57.65
N MET A 371 -14.29 9.59 58.77
CA MET A 371 -15.75 9.46 58.95
C MET A 371 -16.57 10.56 58.25
N THR A 372 -15.95 11.69 57.92
CA THR A 372 -16.60 12.88 57.37
C THR A 372 -15.86 13.43 56.15
N ALA A 373 -15.13 12.56 55.43
CA ALA A 373 -14.33 12.92 54.26
C ALA A 373 -15.08 12.72 52.95
N GLY A 374 -14.77 13.56 51.96
CA GLY A 374 -15.31 13.51 50.60
C GLY A 374 -14.21 13.85 49.58
N VAL A 375 -14.28 13.26 48.40
CA VAL A 375 -13.19 13.33 47.41
C VAL A 375 -13.51 14.33 46.31
N VAL A 376 -12.52 15.17 45.99
CA VAL A 376 -12.50 15.98 44.77
C VAL A 376 -11.42 15.46 43.84
N VAL A 377 -11.84 15.06 42.64
CA VAL A 377 -10.93 14.50 41.62
C VAL A 377 -10.38 15.63 40.75
N VAL A 378 -9.06 15.70 40.61
CA VAL A 378 -8.36 16.68 39.77
C VAL A 378 -7.90 15.98 38.50
N SER A 379 -8.23 16.55 37.33
CA SER A 379 -7.82 15.97 36.04
C SER A 379 -7.42 17.02 35.01
N GLY A 380 -6.24 16.84 34.40
CA GLY A 380 -5.76 17.61 33.25
C GLY A 380 -6.53 17.42 31.94
N GLY A 381 -7.56 16.55 31.92
CA GLY A 381 -8.55 16.45 30.83
C GLY A 381 -8.46 15.23 29.92
N THR A 382 -7.41 14.41 30.01
CA THR A 382 -7.33 13.10 29.37
C THR A 382 -6.83 12.06 30.36
N VAL A 383 -7.63 11.02 30.62
CA VAL A 383 -7.31 9.94 31.56
C VAL A 383 -7.39 8.60 30.83
N LEU A 384 -6.47 7.68 31.12
CA LEU A 384 -6.53 6.31 30.63
C LEU A 384 -7.65 5.56 31.33
N LEU A 385 -8.37 4.68 30.62
CA LEU A 385 -9.46 3.92 31.23
C LEU A 385 -8.98 3.09 32.44
N ARG A 386 -7.79 2.51 32.35
CA ARG A 386 -7.18 1.75 33.44
C ARG A 386 -6.97 2.59 34.72
N SER A 387 -6.50 3.83 34.58
CA SER A 387 -6.33 4.72 35.73
C SER A 387 -7.69 5.08 36.38
N LEU A 388 -8.78 5.02 35.62
CA LEU A 388 -10.14 5.18 36.16
C LEU A 388 -10.60 3.96 36.94
N ASP A 389 -10.25 2.75 36.49
CA ASP A 389 -10.53 1.53 37.25
C ASP A 389 -9.77 1.55 38.58
N ASP A 390 -8.48 1.92 38.56
CA ASP A 390 -7.67 2.09 39.77
C ASP A 390 -8.27 3.16 40.70
N LEU A 391 -8.73 4.28 40.16
CA LEU A 391 -9.43 5.33 40.91
C LEU A 391 -10.74 4.84 41.53
N ASP A 392 -11.55 4.09 40.78
CA ASP A 392 -12.82 3.53 41.24
C ASP A 392 -12.60 2.50 42.37
N ASP A 393 -11.56 1.67 42.26
CA ASP A 393 -11.16 0.73 43.32
C ASP A 393 -10.75 1.46 44.60
N VAL A 394 -9.99 2.56 44.50
CA VAL A 394 -9.64 3.40 45.65
C VAL A 394 -10.88 4.07 46.25
N LEU A 395 -11.76 4.64 45.42
CA LEU A 395 -13.00 5.27 45.90
C LEU A 395 -13.92 4.26 46.60
N LYS A 396 -14.03 3.03 46.09
CA LYS A 396 -14.79 1.94 46.72
C LYS A 396 -14.17 1.47 48.03
N ALA A 397 -12.84 1.36 48.09
CA ALA A 397 -12.13 0.95 49.29
C ALA A 397 -12.36 1.92 50.44
N VAL A 398 -12.36 3.22 50.13
CA VAL A 398 -12.44 4.29 51.13
C VAL A 398 -13.88 4.73 51.43
N ARG A 399 -14.84 4.46 50.52
CA ARG A 399 -16.28 4.75 50.66
C ARG A 399 -16.64 6.22 50.85
N TRP A 400 -15.76 7.15 50.49
CA TRP A 400 -16.04 8.58 50.55
C TRP A 400 -16.88 9.05 49.34
N PRO A 401 -17.86 9.95 49.51
CA PRO A 401 -18.61 10.52 48.41
C PRO A 401 -17.72 11.39 47.51
N VAL A 402 -17.90 11.26 46.18
CA VAL A 402 -17.25 12.15 45.21
C VAL A 402 -17.99 13.47 45.15
N LEU A 403 -17.35 14.54 45.61
CA LEU A 403 -17.92 15.88 45.69
C LEU A 403 -17.95 16.59 44.33
N GLY A 404 -16.97 16.29 43.46
CA GLY A 404 -16.88 16.87 42.13
C GLY A 404 -15.50 16.78 41.50
N ILE A 405 -15.38 17.36 40.31
CA ILE A 405 -14.16 17.31 39.50
C ILE A 405 -13.62 18.71 39.24
N VAL A 406 -12.31 18.88 39.39
CA VAL A 406 -11.58 20.10 39.03
C VAL A 406 -10.78 19.87 37.76
N HIS A 407 -10.94 20.77 36.80
CA HIS A 407 -10.18 20.71 35.56
C HIS A 407 -8.79 21.34 35.74
N GLY A 408 -7.75 20.50 35.71
CA GLY A 408 -6.34 20.91 35.68
C GLY A 408 -5.93 21.54 34.35
N PRO A 409 -4.76 22.20 34.27
CA PRO A 409 -4.28 22.76 33.02
C PRO A 409 -4.06 21.65 31.98
N ALA A 410 -4.44 21.91 30.72
CA ALA A 410 -4.20 20.97 29.63
C ALA A 410 -2.69 20.69 29.51
N ARG A 411 -2.29 19.43 29.57
CA ARG A 411 -0.90 19.01 29.38
C ARG A 411 -0.38 19.54 28.04
N ARG A 412 0.61 20.44 28.08
CA ARG A 412 1.37 20.83 26.88
C ARG A 412 2.21 19.62 26.44
N ARG A 413 1.74 18.88 25.44
CA ARG A 413 2.53 17.85 24.78
C ARG A 413 3.53 18.49 23.83
N PHE A 414 4.60 19.07 24.36
CA PHE A 414 5.85 19.26 23.63
C PHE A 414 6.98 19.32 24.66
N GLY A 415 7.72 18.21 24.78
CA GLY A 415 9.09 18.31 25.21
C GLY A 415 9.80 19.19 24.20
N ARG A 416 10.33 20.34 24.66
CA ARG A 416 11.45 20.97 23.98
C ARG A 416 12.56 19.92 23.97
N LEU A 417 12.88 19.40 22.79
CA LEU A 417 14.22 18.91 22.51
C LEU A 417 15.12 20.15 22.62
N ALA A 418 15.83 20.26 23.73
CA ALA A 418 17.03 21.07 23.86
C ALA A 418 18.22 20.16 23.56
#